data_AF-A0A496XPN2-F1
#
_entry.id   AF-A0A496XPN2-F1
#
_cell.length_a   1.000
_cell.length_b   1.000
_cell.length_c   1.000
_cell.angle_alpha   90.00
_cell.angle_beta   90.00
_cell.angle_gamma   90.00
#
_symmetry.space_group_name_H-M   'P 1'
#
loop_
_entity.id
_entity.type
_entity.pdbx_description
1 polymer ?
#
loop_
_entity_poly.entity_id
_entity_poly.type
_entity_poly.pdbx_seq_one_letter_code
_entity_poly.pdbx_strand_id
1 'polypeptide(L)'
;MRAFPLLFLFLLVSCGYDFPRWSNSKLPRTILVPQDKYYEYKAIFDEVEDDYQNSVGGKDLVDFKPTDKNLSFSDSGDILKAPSSSKYSYLFFRESKDEYKDMEGGSLGLTSFLKIGSTMLQASIVLNFEDYYGGYFSQDGVFKDILLHEVGHLLGFDHIDDSYSVMNPYESRTTGLSDYDQGLIYDHYIFEQIANMYKDLEKLGARIEAKDLETRSLELSLNYGLSDERSIEVAKILTHMDKINQKRSLTAIEKDIVSKQLLGIDYTTSKSALEKHLQGDSKGMEELYQKAAELNGITPEHVNDLLGEFISLKS
;
A
#
# COMPACT_ATOMS: atom_id res chain seq x y z
N MET A 1 -4.41 -19.80 -56.22
CA MET A 1 -5.61 -19.97 -55.38
C MET A 1 -5.24 -20.89 -54.22
N ARG A 2 -5.61 -20.49 -52.98
CA ARG A 2 -5.27 -21.08 -51.65
C ARG A 2 -3.89 -20.69 -51.10
N ALA A 3 -3.71 -20.30 -49.85
CA ALA A 3 -4.58 -19.78 -48.78
C ALA A 3 -3.62 -19.17 -47.73
N PHE A 4 -3.90 -17.96 -47.26
CA PHE A 4 -3.33 -17.45 -46.00
C PHE A 4 -3.87 -18.30 -44.84
N PRO A 5 -3.10 -18.55 -43.77
CA PRO A 5 -3.52 -17.91 -42.53
C PRO A 5 -2.42 -17.49 -41.55
N LEU A 6 -2.76 -16.40 -40.84
CA LEU A 6 -2.47 -16.07 -39.45
C LEU A 6 -1.00 -15.94 -39.01
N LEU A 7 -0.54 -14.69 -39.18
CA LEU A 7 0.00 -13.86 -38.10
C LEU A 7 -0.42 -14.36 -36.70
N PHE A 8 0.48 -15.04 -35.98
CA PHE A 8 0.35 -15.25 -34.54
C PHE A 8 1.36 -14.37 -33.81
N LEU A 9 0.78 -13.60 -32.90
CA LEU A 9 1.31 -12.48 -32.16
C LEU A 9 2.46 -12.95 -31.25
N PHE A 10 3.65 -12.40 -31.46
CA PHE A 10 4.69 -12.36 -30.44
C PHE A 10 4.17 -11.47 -29.30
N LEU A 11 3.99 -12.05 -28.11
CA LEU A 11 3.77 -11.31 -26.86
C LEU A 11 4.85 -11.76 -25.88
N LEU A 12 5.99 -11.09 -25.96
CA LEU A 12 6.94 -10.98 -24.87
C LEU A 12 7.23 -9.49 -24.69
N VAL A 13 7.16 -9.06 -23.42
CA VAL A 13 7.57 -7.77 -22.86
C VAL A 13 6.69 -6.57 -23.22
N SER A 14 5.88 -6.14 -22.26
CA SER A 14 5.54 -4.72 -22.12
C SER A 14 5.20 -4.39 -20.67
N CYS A 15 6.17 -3.84 -19.94
CA CYS A 15 5.89 -2.94 -18.81
C CYS A 15 5.08 -1.76 -19.37
N GLY A 16 3.85 -1.54 -18.89
CA GLY A 16 3.05 -0.35 -19.17
C GLY A 16 1.71 -0.53 -19.91
N TYR A 17 1.02 -1.67 -19.78
CA TYR A 17 -0.38 -1.78 -20.24
C TYR A 17 -1.34 -1.61 -19.08
N ASP A 18 -2.42 -0.84 -19.26
CA ASP A 18 -3.56 -0.85 -18.34
C ASP A 18 -4.07 -2.30 -18.16
N PHE A 19 -3.87 -2.85 -16.96
CA PHE A 19 -4.39 -4.17 -16.63
C PHE A 19 -5.93 -4.12 -16.59
N PRO A 20 -6.59 -5.15 -17.15
CA PRO A 20 -8.05 -5.20 -17.20
C PRO A 20 -8.62 -5.28 -15.78
N ARG A 21 -9.57 -4.41 -15.44
CA ARG A 21 -10.29 -4.47 -14.17
C ARG A 21 -11.37 -5.54 -14.24
N TRP A 22 -11.38 -6.48 -13.30
CA TRP A 22 -12.56 -7.30 -13.09
C TRP A 22 -13.74 -6.41 -12.68
N SER A 23 -14.90 -6.62 -13.29
CA SER A 23 -16.12 -6.00 -12.76
C SER A 23 -16.39 -6.55 -11.36
N ASN A 24 -16.54 -5.65 -10.37
CA ASN A 24 -16.89 -5.99 -8.97
C ASN A 24 -18.13 -6.89 -8.83
N SER A 25 -18.96 -7.01 -9.89
CA SER A 25 -20.14 -7.89 -9.92
C SER A 25 -19.84 -9.40 -9.89
N LYS A 26 -18.56 -9.81 -9.99
CA LYS A 26 -18.16 -11.22 -10.13
C LYS A 26 -17.20 -11.71 -9.03
N LEU A 27 -17.08 -10.97 -7.93
CA LEU A 27 -16.30 -11.38 -6.76
C LEU A 27 -17.18 -12.11 -5.72
N PRO A 28 -16.64 -13.04 -4.91
CA PRO A 28 -15.27 -13.56 -4.99
C PRO A 28 -15.01 -14.33 -6.28
N ARG A 29 -13.76 -14.30 -6.72
CA ARG A 29 -13.30 -15.13 -7.82
C ARG A 29 -12.97 -16.52 -7.30
N THR A 30 -13.77 -17.49 -7.69
CA THR A 30 -13.51 -18.89 -7.33
C THR A 30 -12.34 -19.45 -8.15
N ILE A 31 -11.31 -19.92 -7.47
CA ILE A 31 -10.15 -20.61 -8.05
C ILE A 31 -10.30 -22.10 -7.77
N LEU A 32 -10.48 -22.89 -8.83
CA LEU A 32 -10.65 -24.35 -8.74
C LEU A 32 -9.29 -25.03 -8.67
N VAL A 33 -9.09 -25.83 -7.63
CA VAL A 33 -7.84 -26.52 -7.31
C VAL A 33 -8.07 -28.04 -7.39
N PRO A 34 -7.19 -28.84 -8.02
CA PRO A 34 -7.24 -30.30 -7.95
C PRO A 34 -7.44 -30.77 -6.50
N GLN A 35 -8.42 -31.66 -6.28
CA GLN A 35 -8.90 -31.98 -4.93
C GLN A 35 -7.80 -32.47 -3.98
N ASP A 36 -6.90 -33.32 -4.47
CA ASP A 36 -5.75 -33.82 -3.74
C ASP A 36 -4.85 -32.66 -3.29
N LYS A 37 -4.51 -31.74 -4.20
CA LYS A 37 -3.70 -30.56 -3.91
C LYS A 37 -4.40 -29.56 -2.99
N TYR A 38 -5.71 -29.38 -3.16
CA TYR A 38 -6.51 -28.52 -2.29
C TYR A 38 -6.39 -28.96 -0.83
N TYR A 39 -6.55 -30.25 -0.56
CA TYR A 39 -6.48 -30.77 0.80
C TYR A 39 -5.05 -30.88 1.33
N GLU A 40 -4.08 -31.17 0.46
CA GLU A 40 -2.65 -31.16 0.81
C GLU A 40 -2.22 -29.79 1.35
N TYR A 41 -2.68 -28.70 0.71
CA TYR A 41 -2.26 -27.34 1.02
C TYR A 41 -3.36 -26.43 1.57
N LYS A 42 -4.41 -27.02 2.17
CA LYS A 42 -5.60 -26.29 2.60
C LYS A 42 -5.29 -25.07 3.49
N ALA A 43 -4.36 -25.23 4.43
CA ALA A 43 -3.99 -24.16 5.35
C ALA A 43 -3.44 -22.93 4.62
N ILE A 44 -2.62 -23.14 3.57
CA ILE A 44 -2.04 -22.04 2.78
C ILE A 44 -3.14 -21.35 1.96
N PHE A 45 -4.07 -22.11 1.37
CA PHE A 45 -5.22 -21.52 0.68
C PHE A 45 -6.09 -20.66 1.60
N ASP A 46 -6.38 -21.15 2.81
CA ASP A 46 -7.13 -20.42 3.82
C ASP A 46 -6.40 -19.12 4.21
N GLU A 47 -5.08 -19.18 4.40
CA GLU A 47 -4.28 -17.98 4.73
C GLU A 47 -4.23 -16.96 3.60
N VAL A 48 -4.15 -17.39 2.34
CA VAL A 48 -4.18 -16.48 1.18
C VAL A 48 -5.55 -15.84 1.03
N GLU A 49 -6.63 -16.59 1.25
CA GLU A 49 -7.99 -16.05 1.31
C GLU A 49 -8.09 -15.00 2.41
N ASP A 50 -7.63 -15.32 3.62
CA ASP A 50 -7.66 -14.42 4.78
C ASP A 50 -6.86 -13.13 4.50
N ASP A 51 -5.68 -13.22 3.92
CA ASP A 51 -4.86 -12.05 3.58
C ASP A 51 -5.64 -11.11 2.62
N TYR A 52 -6.22 -11.65 1.55
CA TYR A 52 -7.01 -10.86 0.61
C TYR A 52 -8.34 -10.39 1.21
N GLN A 53 -9.03 -11.17 2.05
CA GLN A 53 -10.28 -10.77 2.71
C GLN A 53 -10.07 -9.65 3.73
N ASN A 54 -9.01 -9.74 4.53
CA ASN A 54 -8.68 -8.77 5.56
C ASN A 54 -8.11 -7.46 4.98
N SER A 55 -7.46 -7.53 3.81
CA SER A 55 -6.89 -6.36 3.13
C SER A 55 -7.92 -5.27 2.79
N VAL A 56 -9.20 -5.63 2.56
CA VAL A 56 -10.20 -4.72 1.98
C VAL A 56 -11.49 -4.54 2.80
N GLY A 57 -11.41 -4.76 4.12
CA GLY A 57 -12.56 -4.53 4.99
C GLY A 57 -13.66 -5.58 4.83
N GLY A 58 -13.30 -6.84 4.56
CA GLY A 58 -14.20 -7.99 4.65
C GLY A 58 -15.00 -8.27 3.38
N LYS A 59 -14.42 -8.08 2.19
CA LYS A 59 -14.95 -8.67 0.95
C LYS A 59 -14.09 -9.82 0.49
N ASP A 60 -14.73 -10.94 0.19
CA ASP A 60 -14.09 -12.09 -0.43
C ASP A 60 -13.68 -11.70 -1.86
N LEU A 61 -12.39 -11.49 -2.09
CA LEU A 61 -11.85 -11.23 -3.43
C LEU A 61 -11.61 -12.55 -4.16
N VAL A 62 -11.15 -13.56 -3.43
CA VAL A 62 -10.83 -14.88 -3.94
C VAL A 62 -11.39 -15.95 -3.00
N ASP A 63 -11.62 -17.13 -3.57
CA ASP A 63 -12.14 -18.31 -2.88
C ASP A 63 -11.60 -19.56 -3.58
N PHE A 64 -10.85 -20.39 -2.87
CA PHE A 64 -10.34 -21.65 -3.38
C PHE A 64 -11.35 -22.77 -3.15
N LYS A 65 -11.64 -23.55 -4.19
CA LYS A 65 -12.51 -24.72 -4.08
C LYS A 65 -11.88 -25.96 -4.70
N PRO A 66 -12.03 -27.14 -4.07
CA PRO A 66 -11.57 -28.37 -4.67
C PRO A 66 -12.38 -28.70 -5.93
N THR A 67 -11.73 -29.39 -6.88
CA THR A 67 -12.39 -29.97 -8.05
C THR A 67 -11.84 -31.36 -8.33
N ASP A 68 -12.72 -32.28 -8.73
CA ASP A 68 -12.35 -33.63 -9.20
C ASP A 68 -11.65 -33.61 -10.57
N LYS A 69 -11.62 -32.45 -11.25
CA LYS A 69 -10.96 -32.29 -12.54
C LYS A 69 -9.48 -32.06 -12.34
N ASN A 70 -8.68 -33.11 -12.51
CA ASN A 70 -7.24 -32.98 -12.68
C ASN A 70 -6.94 -32.78 -14.19
N LEU A 71 -6.70 -31.53 -14.59
CA LEU A 71 -6.32 -31.20 -15.96
C LEU A 71 -4.82 -30.93 -15.98
N SER A 72 -4.13 -31.55 -16.93
CA SER A 72 -2.74 -31.23 -17.24
C SER A 72 -2.62 -30.90 -18.72
N PHE A 73 -1.64 -30.06 -19.05
CA PHE A 73 -1.38 -29.61 -20.41
C PHE A 73 0.10 -29.73 -20.73
N SER A 74 0.42 -29.99 -22.00
CA SER A 74 1.81 -30.04 -22.45
C SER A 74 2.45 -28.66 -22.55
N ASP A 75 1.64 -27.62 -22.83
CA ASP A 75 2.08 -26.24 -23.01
C ASP A 75 1.18 -25.28 -22.22
N SER A 76 1.73 -24.21 -21.67
CA SER A 76 1.04 -23.17 -20.92
C SER A 76 0.03 -22.40 -21.78
N GLY A 77 0.29 -22.25 -23.08
CA GLY A 77 -0.70 -21.70 -24.01
C GLY A 77 -2.02 -22.50 -24.05
N ASP A 78 -1.98 -23.79 -23.72
CA ASP A 78 -3.15 -24.67 -23.71
C ASP A 78 -4.00 -24.53 -22.44
N ILE A 79 -3.52 -23.83 -21.42
CA ILE A 79 -4.28 -23.51 -20.22
C ILE A 79 -5.55 -22.73 -20.57
N LEU A 80 -5.50 -21.89 -21.61
CA LEU A 80 -6.68 -21.17 -22.09
C LEU A 80 -7.76 -22.10 -22.67
N LYS A 81 -7.43 -23.37 -22.96
CA LYS A 81 -8.41 -24.40 -23.37
C LYS A 81 -9.13 -25.02 -22.17
N ALA A 82 -8.66 -24.81 -20.94
CA ALA A 82 -9.34 -25.29 -19.76
C ALA A 82 -10.79 -24.75 -19.73
N PRO A 83 -11.78 -25.51 -19.21
CA PRO A 83 -13.19 -25.09 -19.18
C PRO A 83 -13.42 -23.89 -18.24
N SER A 84 -12.98 -22.73 -18.66
CA SER A 84 -13.07 -21.52 -17.87
C SER A 84 -14.40 -20.82 -18.09
N SER A 85 -14.77 -20.00 -17.12
CA SER A 85 -15.80 -19.00 -17.30
C SER A 85 -15.33 -17.73 -16.63
N SER A 86 -16.02 -16.62 -16.87
CA SER A 86 -15.73 -15.38 -16.13
C SER A 86 -15.94 -15.48 -14.61
N LYS A 87 -16.42 -16.62 -14.09
CA LYS A 87 -16.65 -16.89 -12.67
C LYS A 87 -15.57 -17.81 -12.06
N TYR A 88 -14.92 -18.64 -12.86
CA TYR A 88 -14.01 -19.66 -12.37
C TYR A 88 -12.63 -19.51 -13.00
N SER A 89 -11.62 -19.54 -12.16
CA SER A 89 -10.23 -19.73 -12.57
C SER A 89 -9.78 -21.13 -12.19
N TYR A 90 -8.67 -21.60 -12.75
CA TYR A 90 -8.06 -22.88 -12.37
C TYR A 90 -6.65 -22.64 -11.86
N LEU A 91 -6.29 -23.39 -10.80
CA LEU A 91 -4.93 -23.50 -10.30
C LEU A 91 -4.35 -24.85 -10.75
N PHE A 92 -3.25 -24.80 -11.48
CA PHE A 92 -2.53 -25.96 -11.95
C PHE A 92 -1.20 -26.10 -11.24
N PHE A 93 -0.71 -27.33 -11.17
CA PHE A 93 0.57 -27.69 -10.59
C PHE A 93 1.38 -28.34 -11.70
N ARG A 94 2.54 -27.76 -12.03
CA ARG A 94 3.52 -28.40 -12.89
C ARG A 94 4.40 -29.27 -12.00
N GLU A 95 4.23 -30.58 -12.06
CA GLU A 95 4.98 -31.52 -11.21
C GLU A 95 6.18 -32.14 -11.95
N SER A 96 6.22 -32.02 -13.28
CA SER A 96 7.31 -32.54 -14.09
C SER A 96 7.68 -31.63 -15.26
N LYS A 97 8.91 -31.78 -15.78
CA LYS A 97 9.41 -31.01 -16.94
C LYS A 97 8.62 -31.25 -18.22
N ASP A 98 7.92 -32.38 -18.31
CA ASP A 98 7.12 -32.75 -19.47
C ASP A 98 5.76 -32.04 -19.50
N GLU A 99 5.38 -31.37 -18.41
CA GLU A 99 4.21 -30.51 -18.31
C GLU A 99 4.62 -29.05 -18.52
N TYR A 100 3.78 -28.29 -19.23
CA TYR A 100 3.99 -26.86 -19.49
C TYR A 100 5.40 -26.54 -20.02
N LYS A 101 5.79 -27.18 -21.12
CA LYS A 101 7.16 -27.18 -21.67
C LYS A 101 7.69 -25.81 -22.11
N ASP A 102 6.78 -24.89 -22.37
CA ASP A 102 7.02 -23.50 -22.73
C ASP A 102 7.20 -22.57 -21.51
N MET A 103 6.94 -23.04 -20.28
CA MET A 103 7.33 -22.30 -19.08
C MET A 103 8.85 -22.32 -18.92
N GLU A 104 9.46 -21.14 -18.98
CA GLU A 104 10.90 -20.96 -18.81
C GLU A 104 11.39 -21.57 -17.48
N GLY A 105 12.56 -22.22 -17.51
CA GLY A 105 13.17 -22.78 -16.30
C GLY A 105 13.48 -21.67 -15.30
N GLY A 106 13.00 -21.82 -14.05
CA GLY A 106 13.16 -20.83 -12.98
C GLY A 106 11.95 -19.94 -12.72
N SER A 107 10.90 -19.97 -13.56
CA SER A 107 9.61 -19.38 -13.21
C SER A 107 8.95 -20.23 -12.11
N LEU A 108 8.61 -19.61 -10.98
CA LEU A 108 7.98 -20.29 -9.84
C LEU A 108 6.45 -20.31 -9.95
N GLY A 109 5.89 -19.35 -10.69
CA GLY A 109 4.47 -19.20 -10.97
C GLY A 109 4.25 -18.52 -12.32
N LEU A 110 3.06 -18.74 -12.88
CA LEU A 110 2.60 -18.08 -14.09
C LEU A 110 1.09 -17.89 -14.04
N THR A 111 0.64 -16.65 -14.12
CA THR A 111 -0.76 -16.31 -14.35
C THR A 111 -1.02 -16.04 -15.83
N SER A 112 -1.90 -16.85 -16.43
CA SER A 112 -2.36 -16.72 -17.81
C SER A 112 -3.80 -16.24 -17.85
N PHE A 113 -4.11 -15.25 -18.69
CA PHE A 113 -5.45 -14.73 -18.82
C PHE A 113 -5.82 -14.37 -20.27
N LEU A 114 -7.11 -14.44 -20.56
CA LEU A 114 -7.71 -13.97 -21.82
C LEU A 114 -8.62 -12.78 -21.52
N LYS A 115 -8.46 -11.69 -22.26
CA LYS A 115 -9.29 -10.48 -22.12
C LYS A 115 -9.92 -10.05 -23.45
N ILE A 116 -11.09 -9.41 -23.35
CA ILE A 116 -11.70 -8.64 -24.43
C ILE A 116 -12.02 -7.24 -23.90
N GLY A 117 -11.35 -6.22 -24.45
CA GLY A 117 -11.39 -4.86 -23.90
C GLY A 117 -10.86 -4.82 -22.47
N SER A 118 -11.60 -4.17 -21.57
CA SER A 118 -11.30 -4.13 -20.14
C SER A 118 -11.81 -5.36 -19.37
N THR A 119 -12.54 -6.27 -20.02
CA THR A 119 -13.12 -7.44 -19.35
C THR A 119 -12.19 -8.63 -19.47
N MET A 120 -11.74 -9.14 -18.33
CA MET A 120 -11.07 -10.43 -18.28
C MET A 120 -12.14 -11.54 -18.42
N LEU A 121 -11.90 -12.51 -19.31
CA LEU A 121 -12.83 -13.61 -19.61
C LEU A 121 -12.43 -14.89 -18.90
N GLN A 122 -11.13 -15.14 -18.85
CA GLN A 122 -10.51 -16.32 -18.27
C GLN A 122 -9.21 -15.89 -17.58
N ALA A 123 -8.93 -16.53 -16.46
CA ALA A 123 -7.63 -16.47 -15.81
C ALA A 123 -7.35 -17.85 -15.22
N SER A 124 -6.08 -18.21 -15.17
CA SER A 124 -5.58 -19.46 -14.62
C SER A 124 -4.18 -19.24 -14.09
N ILE A 125 -3.83 -19.95 -13.04
CA ILE A 125 -2.51 -19.90 -12.41
C ILE A 125 -1.86 -21.27 -12.63
N VAL A 126 -0.58 -21.30 -12.96
CA VAL A 126 0.27 -22.49 -12.86
C VAL A 126 1.33 -22.21 -11.83
N LEU A 127 1.52 -23.14 -10.92
CA LEU A 127 2.63 -23.12 -9.99
C LEU A 127 3.65 -24.17 -10.40
N ASN A 128 4.92 -23.77 -10.47
CA ASN A 128 5.98 -24.65 -10.88
C ASN A 128 6.54 -25.44 -9.67
N PHE A 129 6.04 -26.66 -9.51
CA PHE A 129 6.48 -27.62 -8.51
C PHE A 129 7.56 -28.57 -9.04
N GLU A 130 8.02 -28.43 -10.29
CA GLU A 130 9.11 -29.28 -10.80
C GLU A 130 10.42 -28.97 -10.05
N ASP A 131 10.66 -27.69 -9.80
CA ASP A 131 11.78 -27.20 -9.00
C ASP A 131 11.61 -27.46 -7.48
N TYR A 132 10.48 -28.04 -7.05
CA TYR A 132 10.16 -28.40 -5.66
C TYR A 132 11.19 -29.39 -5.08
N TYR A 133 11.73 -30.29 -5.89
CA TYR A 133 12.72 -31.28 -5.46
C TYR A 133 14.09 -30.69 -5.12
N GLY A 134 14.29 -29.37 -5.29
CA GLY A 134 15.46 -28.62 -4.85
C GLY A 134 15.36 -27.97 -3.46
N GLY A 135 14.21 -28.03 -2.77
CA GLY A 135 14.06 -27.57 -1.37
C GLY A 135 13.58 -26.12 -1.16
N TYR A 136 13.19 -25.40 -2.21
CA TYR A 136 12.70 -24.01 -2.08
C TYR A 136 11.23 -23.93 -1.60
N PHE A 137 10.34 -24.76 -2.16
CA PHE A 137 8.91 -24.77 -1.82
C PHE A 137 8.55 -25.60 -0.57
N SER A 138 9.51 -26.33 0.02
CA SER A 138 9.28 -27.04 1.30
C SER A 138 9.24 -26.09 2.50
N GLN A 139 9.42 -24.79 2.29
CA GLN A 139 9.20 -23.75 3.28
C GLN A 139 7.81 -23.16 3.03
N ASP A 140 6.86 -23.41 3.94
CA ASP A 140 5.45 -23.02 3.79
C ASP A 140 5.26 -21.54 3.37
N GLY A 141 6.17 -20.65 3.79
CA GLY A 141 6.19 -19.24 3.38
C GLY A 141 6.38 -19.03 1.88
N VAL A 142 7.28 -19.77 1.24
CA VAL A 142 7.60 -19.58 -0.19
C VAL A 142 6.39 -19.90 -1.06
N PHE A 143 5.69 -20.99 -0.77
CA PHE A 143 4.48 -21.32 -1.53
C PHE A 143 3.41 -20.24 -1.34
N LYS A 144 3.16 -19.82 -0.10
CA LYS A 144 2.19 -18.75 0.18
C LYS A 144 2.52 -17.47 -0.58
N ASP A 145 3.76 -17.02 -0.57
CA ASP A 145 4.18 -15.76 -1.20
C ASP A 145 4.01 -15.81 -2.73
N ILE A 146 4.39 -16.93 -3.36
CA ILE A 146 4.17 -17.13 -4.80
C ILE A 146 2.68 -17.17 -5.12
N LEU A 147 1.88 -17.85 -4.30
CA LEU A 147 0.44 -17.90 -4.51
C LEU A 147 -0.20 -16.53 -4.35
N LEU A 148 0.21 -15.73 -3.36
CA LEU A 148 -0.25 -14.35 -3.19
C LEU A 148 0.08 -13.49 -4.42
N HIS A 149 1.30 -13.61 -4.94
CA HIS A 149 1.77 -12.91 -6.14
C HIS A 149 0.92 -13.27 -7.37
N GLU A 150 0.75 -14.56 -7.65
CA GLU A 150 -0.04 -15.01 -8.80
C GLU A 150 -1.53 -14.68 -8.66
N VAL A 151 -2.08 -14.74 -7.44
CA VAL A 151 -3.44 -14.25 -7.18
C VAL A 151 -3.53 -12.75 -7.47
N GLY A 152 -2.49 -11.98 -7.15
CA GLY A 152 -2.44 -10.55 -7.45
C GLY A 152 -2.53 -10.28 -8.94
N HIS A 153 -1.76 -11.01 -9.76
CA HIS A 153 -1.91 -10.95 -11.23
C HIS A 153 -3.29 -11.38 -11.70
N LEU A 154 -3.87 -12.42 -11.10
CA LEU A 154 -5.23 -12.87 -11.41
C LEU A 154 -6.27 -11.78 -11.12
N LEU A 155 -6.06 -10.99 -10.07
CA LEU A 155 -6.86 -9.81 -9.71
C LEU A 155 -6.56 -8.60 -10.61
N GLY A 156 -5.48 -8.63 -11.39
CA GLY A 156 -5.13 -7.59 -12.34
C GLY A 156 -4.08 -6.61 -11.83
N PHE A 157 -3.29 -6.99 -10.83
CA PHE A 157 -2.14 -6.21 -10.39
C PHE A 157 -0.93 -6.44 -11.29
N ASP A 158 -0.20 -5.35 -11.46
CA ASP A 158 1.06 -5.29 -12.19
C ASP A 158 2.25 -5.60 -11.27
N HIS A 159 3.40 -5.90 -11.88
CA HIS A 159 4.65 -5.90 -11.12
C HIS A 159 4.99 -4.51 -10.61
N ILE A 160 5.58 -4.45 -9.41
CA ILE A 160 5.97 -3.19 -8.78
C ILE A 160 7.38 -3.31 -8.23
N ASP A 161 8.19 -2.29 -8.47
CA ASP A 161 9.58 -2.21 -8.03
C ASP A 161 9.71 -1.78 -6.55
N ASP A 162 8.88 -2.34 -5.66
CA ASP A 162 8.97 -2.12 -4.20
C ASP A 162 9.27 -3.46 -3.52
N SER A 163 10.38 -3.57 -2.80
CA SER A 163 10.80 -4.83 -2.14
C SER A 163 9.86 -5.32 -1.04
N TYR A 164 8.93 -4.47 -0.60
CA TYR A 164 7.89 -4.80 0.36
C TYR A 164 6.55 -5.13 -0.31
N SER A 165 6.45 -5.13 -1.63
CA SER A 165 5.25 -5.59 -2.31
C SER A 165 5.36 -7.09 -2.59
N VAL A 166 4.25 -7.82 -2.40
CA VAL A 166 4.18 -9.19 -2.91
C VAL A 166 4.24 -9.22 -4.44
N MET A 167 3.92 -8.11 -5.12
CA MET A 167 3.99 -7.96 -6.58
C MET A 167 5.40 -7.61 -7.09
N ASN A 168 6.42 -7.63 -6.23
CA ASN A 168 7.80 -7.47 -6.68
C ASN A 168 8.28 -8.74 -7.40
N PRO A 169 8.75 -8.65 -8.65
CA PRO A 169 9.17 -9.82 -9.42
C PRO A 169 10.55 -10.37 -9.03
N TYR A 170 11.34 -9.62 -8.25
CA TYR A 170 12.74 -9.96 -7.94
C TYR A 170 12.99 -10.24 -6.46
N GLU A 171 12.38 -9.43 -5.58
CA GLU A 171 12.56 -9.51 -4.14
C GLU A 171 11.24 -9.19 -3.44
N SER A 172 10.60 -10.19 -2.85
CA SER A 172 9.54 -9.94 -1.86
C SER A 172 10.08 -10.27 -0.48
N ARG A 173 10.06 -9.28 0.42
CA ARG A 173 10.48 -9.42 1.83
C ARG A 173 9.29 -9.42 2.78
N THR A 174 8.12 -9.87 2.31
CA THR A 174 6.91 -9.91 3.12
C THR A 174 6.52 -11.33 3.46
N THR A 175 5.79 -11.46 4.56
CA THR A 175 4.99 -12.65 4.87
C THR A 175 3.54 -12.18 4.82
N GLY A 176 2.88 -12.37 3.68
CA GLY A 176 1.55 -11.82 3.42
C GLY A 176 1.54 -10.49 2.65
N LEU A 177 0.35 -9.89 2.55
CA LEU A 177 0.15 -8.59 1.89
C LEU A 177 0.65 -7.44 2.76
N SER A 178 1.56 -6.62 2.22
CA SER A 178 2.01 -5.40 2.90
C SER A 178 0.94 -4.32 2.97
N ASP A 179 1.16 -3.29 3.79
CA ASP A 179 0.31 -2.08 3.79
C ASP A 179 0.24 -1.43 2.39
N TYR A 180 1.30 -1.57 1.59
CA TYR A 180 1.34 -1.06 0.22
C TYR A 180 0.42 -1.87 -0.70
N ASP A 181 0.52 -3.21 -0.66
CA ASP A 181 -0.34 -4.11 -1.42
C ASP A 181 -1.82 -3.87 -1.08
N GLN A 182 -2.14 -3.72 0.22
CA GLN A 182 -3.49 -3.40 0.67
C GLN A 182 -4.00 -2.09 0.05
N GLY A 183 -3.15 -1.05 0.00
CA GLY A 183 -3.47 0.22 -0.65
C GLY A 183 -3.83 0.06 -2.12
N LEU A 184 -3.06 -0.72 -2.88
CA LEU A 184 -3.34 -1.02 -4.29
C LEU A 184 -4.69 -1.72 -4.48
N ILE A 185 -5.01 -2.67 -3.61
CA ILE A 185 -6.28 -3.39 -3.68
C ILE A 185 -7.45 -2.42 -3.44
N TYR A 186 -7.34 -1.52 -2.46
CA TYR A 186 -8.35 -0.47 -2.23
C TYR A 186 -8.54 0.46 -3.42
N ASP A 187 -7.45 0.90 -4.03
CA ASP A 187 -7.49 1.81 -5.18
C ASP A 187 -8.09 1.13 -6.42
N HIS A 188 -7.79 -0.16 -6.61
CA HIS A 188 -8.22 -0.92 -7.77
C HIS A 188 -9.68 -1.36 -7.68
N TYR A 189 -10.11 -1.77 -6.49
CA TYR A 189 -11.45 -2.28 -6.25
C TYR A 189 -12.25 -1.29 -5.40
N ILE A 190 -13.10 -0.49 -6.06
CA ILE A 190 -13.98 0.46 -5.37
C ILE A 190 -15.07 -0.32 -4.64
N PHE A 191 -14.90 -0.50 -3.34
CA PHE A 191 -15.89 -1.18 -2.51
C PHE A 191 -16.94 -0.18 -2.00
N GLU A 192 -18.18 -0.30 -2.48
CA GLU A 192 -19.31 0.26 -1.73
C GLU A 192 -19.49 -0.57 -0.44
N GLN A 193 -19.23 0.03 0.72
CA GLN A 193 -19.73 -0.43 2.02
C GLN A 193 -19.99 0.77 2.96
N ILE A 194 -21.28 1.09 3.13
CA ILE A 194 -21.78 2.28 3.85
C ILE A 194 -21.68 2.14 5.39
N ALA A 195 -21.47 0.94 5.95
CA ALA A 195 -21.50 0.71 7.40
C ALA A 195 -20.12 0.56 8.06
N ASN A 196 -19.16 -0.13 7.44
CA ASN A 196 -17.78 -0.23 7.94
C ASN A 196 -16.92 1.00 7.61
N MET A 197 -17.39 1.84 6.68
CA MET A 197 -16.76 3.10 6.29
C MET A 197 -16.44 4.01 7.47
N TYR A 198 -17.23 4.06 8.55
CA TYR A 198 -16.91 4.95 9.67
C TYR A 198 -15.63 4.54 10.40
N LYS A 199 -15.45 3.24 10.65
CA LYS A 199 -14.26 2.72 11.34
C LYS A 199 -13.04 2.73 10.43
N ASP A 200 -13.23 2.46 9.14
CA ASP A 200 -12.14 2.42 8.18
C ASP A 200 -11.75 3.81 7.66
N LEU A 201 -12.68 4.77 7.58
CA LEU A 201 -12.35 6.19 7.39
C LEU A 201 -11.69 6.79 8.63
N GLU A 202 -12.04 6.35 9.83
CA GLU A 202 -11.33 6.77 11.05
C GLU A 202 -9.89 6.23 11.04
N LYS A 203 -9.67 4.96 10.66
CA LYS A 203 -8.33 4.40 10.49
C LYS A 203 -7.56 5.08 9.35
N LEU A 204 -8.19 5.30 8.20
CA LEU A 204 -7.57 5.98 7.06
C LEU A 204 -7.22 7.42 7.42
N GLY A 205 -8.14 8.13 8.07
CA GLY A 205 -7.91 9.45 8.63
C GLY A 205 -6.74 9.44 9.62
N ALA A 206 -6.69 8.47 10.54
CA ALA A 206 -5.57 8.32 11.46
C ALA A 206 -4.23 8.04 10.75
N ARG A 207 -4.23 7.25 9.66
CA ARG A 207 -3.04 6.99 8.83
C ARG A 207 -2.58 8.23 8.08
N ILE A 208 -3.50 8.97 7.47
CA ILE A 208 -3.20 10.23 6.79
C ILE A 208 -2.63 11.23 7.80
N GLU A 209 -3.29 11.39 8.95
CA GLU A 209 -2.81 12.28 10.02
C GLU A 209 -1.44 11.87 10.57
N ALA A 210 -1.17 10.56 10.70
CA ALA A 210 0.14 10.07 11.12
C ALA A 210 1.23 10.40 10.08
N LYS A 211 0.94 10.21 8.79
CA LYS A 211 1.87 10.52 7.69
C LYS A 211 2.11 12.03 7.54
N ASP A 212 1.07 12.84 7.68
CA ASP A 212 1.19 14.31 7.70
C ASP A 212 2.04 14.76 8.88
N LEU A 213 1.84 14.14 10.05
CA LEU A 213 2.62 14.42 11.25
C LEU A 213 4.10 14.04 11.07
N GLU A 214 4.38 12.88 10.49
CA GLU A 214 5.74 12.41 10.19
C GLU A 214 6.44 13.36 9.21
N THR A 215 5.77 13.70 8.10
CA THR A 215 6.29 14.62 7.09
C THR A 215 6.62 15.98 7.71
N ARG A 216 5.68 16.56 8.47
CA ARG A 216 5.88 17.85 9.12
C ARG A 216 6.97 17.80 10.20
N SER A 217 7.07 16.69 10.94
CA SER A 217 8.14 16.49 11.92
C SER A 217 9.51 16.46 11.23
N LEU A 218 9.62 15.76 10.10
CA LEU A 218 10.86 15.72 9.33
C LEU A 218 11.24 17.11 8.81
N GLU A 219 10.29 17.86 8.25
CA GLU A 219 10.51 19.24 7.80
C GLU A 219 10.97 20.15 8.95
N LEU A 220 10.33 20.03 10.12
CA LEU A 220 10.68 20.80 11.31
C LEU A 220 12.10 20.51 11.80
N SER A 221 12.50 19.24 11.80
CA SER A 221 13.86 18.83 12.15
C SER A 221 14.89 19.37 11.15
N LEU A 222 14.62 19.19 9.84
CA LEU A 222 15.54 19.58 8.77
C LEU A 222 15.71 21.10 8.67
N ASN A 223 14.63 21.86 8.79
CA ASN A 223 14.64 23.30 8.54
C ASN A 223 15.01 24.12 9.78
N TYR A 224 14.68 23.64 10.99
CA TYR A 224 14.88 24.40 12.23
C TYR A 224 15.88 23.74 13.20
N GLY A 225 16.41 22.57 12.85
CA GLY A 225 17.40 21.86 13.67
C GLY A 225 16.82 21.29 14.97
N LEU A 226 15.51 21.08 15.02
CA LEU A 226 14.84 20.46 16.17
C LEU A 226 15.24 18.98 16.28
N SER A 227 15.37 18.46 17.50
CA SER A 227 15.55 17.01 17.71
C SER A 227 14.33 16.24 17.19
N ASP A 228 14.48 14.95 16.88
CA ASP A 228 13.38 14.13 16.36
C ASP A 228 12.18 14.13 17.32
N GLU A 229 12.43 13.93 18.63
CA GLU A 229 11.38 13.94 19.64
C GLU A 229 10.68 15.29 19.72
N ARG A 230 11.47 16.39 19.72
CA ARG A 230 10.91 17.73 19.83
C ARG A 230 10.15 18.13 18.56
N SER A 231 10.61 17.69 17.39
CA SER A 231 9.95 17.92 16.11
C SER A 231 8.57 17.27 16.07
N ILE A 232 8.43 16.04 16.59
CA ILE A 232 7.14 15.35 16.71
C ILE A 232 6.21 16.12 17.65
N GLU A 233 6.70 16.61 18.79
CA GLU A 233 5.91 17.41 19.73
C GLU A 233 5.40 18.70 19.09
N VAL A 234 6.30 19.47 18.44
CA VAL A 234 5.96 20.73 17.76
C VAL A 234 4.98 20.46 16.62
N ALA A 235 5.20 19.42 15.82
CA ALA A 235 4.27 19.02 14.75
C ALA A 235 2.86 18.74 15.29
N LYS A 236 2.74 18.02 16.43
CA LYS A 236 1.44 17.75 17.07
C LYS A 236 0.74 19.04 17.51
N ILE A 237 1.48 19.96 18.13
CA ILE A 237 0.96 21.25 18.57
C ILE A 237 0.43 22.04 17.38
N LEU A 238 1.21 22.15 16.31
CA LEU A 238 0.84 22.88 15.10
C LEU A 238 -0.36 22.24 14.40
N THR A 239 -0.40 20.91 14.25
CA THR A 239 -1.53 20.20 13.65
C THR A 239 -2.81 20.38 14.46
N HIS A 240 -2.74 20.35 15.80
CA HIS A 240 -3.90 20.66 16.66
C HIS A 240 -4.35 22.11 16.51
N MET A 241 -3.41 23.04 16.44
CA MET A 241 -3.71 24.45 16.22
C MET A 241 -4.42 24.67 14.87
N ASP A 242 -3.91 24.09 13.80
CA ASP A 242 -4.47 24.21 12.45
C ASP A 242 -5.89 23.64 12.38
N LYS A 243 -6.12 22.47 12.98
CA LYS A 243 -7.45 21.85 13.08
C LYS A 243 -8.46 22.75 13.82
N ILE A 244 -8.04 23.46 14.86
CA ILE A 244 -8.92 24.42 15.56
C ILE A 244 -9.15 25.64 14.66
N ASN A 245 -8.08 26.20 14.09
CA ASN A 245 -8.10 27.43 13.30
C ASN A 245 -8.97 27.31 12.03
N GLN A 246 -9.00 26.13 11.41
CA GLN A 246 -9.89 25.81 10.29
C GLN A 246 -11.39 25.88 10.65
N LYS A 247 -11.72 25.66 11.93
CA LYS A 247 -13.12 25.64 12.41
C LYS A 247 -13.54 26.96 13.03
N ARG A 248 -12.62 27.64 13.73
CA ARG A 248 -12.83 28.94 14.37
C ARG A 248 -11.50 29.58 14.75
N SER A 249 -11.51 30.88 15.01
CA SER A 249 -10.34 31.56 15.58
C SER A 249 -9.96 31.00 16.96
N LEU A 250 -8.65 30.97 17.23
CA LEU A 250 -8.10 30.63 18.55
C LEU A 250 -8.53 31.68 19.60
N THR A 251 -8.99 31.20 20.73
CA THR A 251 -9.23 32.00 21.94
C THR A 251 -7.91 32.50 22.54
N ALA A 252 -7.97 33.49 23.42
CA ALA A 252 -6.77 33.99 24.11
C ALA A 252 -6.06 32.89 24.91
N ILE A 253 -6.83 32.02 25.59
CA ILE A 253 -6.29 30.90 26.38
C ILE A 253 -5.57 29.89 25.47
N GLU A 254 -6.15 29.55 24.32
CA GLU A 254 -5.51 28.64 23.36
C GLU A 254 -4.22 29.22 22.78
N LYS A 255 -4.19 30.52 22.47
CA LYS A 255 -2.97 31.21 22.03
C LYS A 255 -1.89 31.16 23.10
N ASP A 256 -2.24 31.36 24.37
CA ASP A 256 -1.30 31.27 25.50
C ASP A 256 -0.76 29.85 25.67
N ILE A 257 -1.60 28.82 25.56
CA ILE A 257 -1.16 27.41 25.66
C ILE A 257 -0.17 27.08 24.56
N VAL A 258 -0.51 27.39 23.30
CA VAL A 258 0.36 27.13 22.15
C VAL A 258 1.67 27.91 22.29
N SER A 259 1.62 29.20 22.65
CA SER A 259 2.83 30.01 22.83
C SER A 259 3.71 29.47 23.94
N LYS A 260 3.14 29.02 25.07
CA LYS A 260 3.92 28.43 26.15
C LYS A 260 4.58 27.12 25.74
N GLN A 261 3.87 26.28 24.99
CA GLN A 261 4.41 25.01 24.55
C GLN A 261 5.50 25.17 23.47
N LEU A 262 5.39 26.19 22.60
CA LEU A 262 6.36 26.45 21.54
C LEU A 262 7.55 27.31 21.99
N LEU A 263 7.30 28.36 22.78
CA LEU A 263 8.27 29.42 23.09
C LEU A 263 8.63 29.50 24.58
N GLY A 264 7.94 28.75 25.45
CA GLY A 264 8.14 28.81 26.89
C GLY A 264 7.53 30.03 27.58
N ILE A 265 6.81 30.87 26.84
CA ILE A 265 6.20 32.11 27.35
C ILE A 265 4.77 32.28 26.83
N ASP A 266 3.94 33.06 27.54
CA ASP A 266 2.57 33.32 27.12
C ASP A 266 2.48 34.24 25.88
N TYR A 267 1.33 34.21 25.22
CA TYR A 267 1.09 34.94 23.97
C TYR A 267 1.10 36.45 24.20
N THR A 268 0.59 36.91 25.35
CA THR A 268 0.51 38.34 25.66
C THR A 268 1.90 38.94 25.82
N THR A 269 2.79 38.26 26.52
CA THR A 269 4.22 38.61 26.66
C THR A 269 4.90 38.61 25.30
N SER A 270 4.69 37.55 24.50
CA SER A 270 5.26 37.42 23.15
C SER A 270 4.82 38.56 22.23
N LYS A 271 3.52 38.88 22.25
CA LYS A 271 2.94 39.95 21.43
C LYS A 271 3.50 41.32 21.82
N SER A 272 3.63 41.60 23.12
CA SER A 272 4.19 42.87 23.61
C SER A 272 5.67 43.00 23.25
N ALA A 273 6.45 41.91 23.34
CA ALA A 273 7.85 41.90 22.89
C ALA A 273 7.96 42.22 21.40
N LEU A 274 7.13 41.59 20.57
CA LEU A 274 7.07 41.85 19.12
C LEU A 274 6.69 43.31 18.81
N GLU A 275 5.65 43.84 19.47
CA GLU A 275 5.22 45.24 19.28
C GLU A 275 6.31 46.25 19.63
N LYS A 276 7.10 46.00 20.68
CA LYS A 276 8.25 46.84 21.06
C LYS A 276 9.40 46.73 20.07
N HIS A 277 9.68 45.52 19.58
CA HIS A 277 10.71 45.31 18.56
C HIS A 277 10.38 46.04 17.26
N LEU A 278 9.11 46.04 16.84
CA LEU A 278 8.64 46.84 15.70
C LEU A 278 8.80 48.36 15.92
N GLN A 279 8.93 48.81 17.18
CA GLN A 279 9.21 50.21 17.54
C GLN A 279 10.71 50.48 17.72
N GLY A 280 11.58 49.50 17.49
CA GLY A 280 13.03 49.59 17.60
C GLY A 280 13.62 49.15 18.95
N ASP A 281 12.80 48.65 19.89
CA ASP A 281 13.27 48.07 21.16
C ASP A 281 13.38 46.54 21.04
N SER A 282 14.58 46.05 20.71
CA SER A 282 14.85 44.62 20.48
C SER A 282 15.03 43.79 21.74
N LYS A 283 15.20 44.40 22.91
CA LYS A 283 15.62 43.68 24.13
C LYS A 283 14.63 42.58 24.51
N GLY A 284 13.33 42.88 24.44
CA GLY A 284 12.29 41.90 24.78
C GLY A 284 12.22 40.71 23.81
N MET A 285 12.54 40.93 22.53
CA MET A 285 12.57 39.84 21.53
C MET A 285 13.82 38.98 21.66
N GLU A 286 14.98 39.57 21.97
CA GLU A 286 16.20 38.80 22.24
C GLU A 286 16.03 37.85 23.43
N GLU A 287 15.41 38.33 24.52
CA GLU A 287 15.08 37.50 25.69
C GLU A 287 14.08 36.38 25.35
N LEU A 288 13.13 36.64 24.44
CA LEU A 288 12.18 35.65 23.94
C LEU A 288 12.89 34.57 23.14
N TYR A 289 13.76 34.96 22.18
CA TYR A 289 14.49 34.01 21.35
C TYR A 289 15.37 33.10 22.19
N GLN A 290 16.04 33.63 23.22
CA GLN A 290 16.86 32.82 24.14
C GLN A 290 16.03 31.77 24.88
N LYS A 291 14.89 32.15 25.46
CA LYS A 291 14.02 31.20 26.18
C LYS A 291 13.45 30.11 25.27
N ALA A 292 13.03 30.49 24.07
CA ALA A 292 12.52 29.55 23.10
C ALA A 292 13.63 28.64 22.56
N ALA A 293 14.85 29.14 22.40
CA ALA A 293 16.03 28.36 21.99
C ALA A 293 16.35 27.29 23.04
N GLU A 294 16.41 27.68 24.31
CA GLU A 294 16.62 26.76 25.44
C GLU A 294 15.53 25.68 25.52
N LEU A 295 14.25 26.05 25.38
CA LEU A 295 13.14 25.10 25.42
C LEU A 295 13.20 24.07 24.28
N ASN A 296 13.58 24.50 23.09
CA ASN A 296 13.54 23.68 21.88
C ASN A 296 14.88 22.98 21.58
N GLY A 297 15.94 23.29 22.32
CA GLY A 297 17.28 22.73 22.07
C GLY A 297 17.91 23.20 20.76
N ILE A 298 17.57 24.42 20.30
CA ILE A 298 18.05 25.01 19.03
C ILE A 298 18.71 26.38 19.30
N THR A 299 19.27 27.02 18.28
CA THR A 299 19.86 28.35 18.42
C THR A 299 18.80 29.46 18.34
N PRO A 300 19.02 30.64 18.95
CA PRO A 300 18.11 31.79 18.83
C PRO A 300 17.80 32.18 17.38
N GLU A 301 18.73 31.97 16.45
CA GLU A 301 18.55 32.24 15.02
C GLU A 301 17.51 31.29 14.42
N HIS A 302 17.59 29.98 14.70
CA HIS A 302 16.57 29.02 14.22
C HIS A 302 15.19 29.27 14.83
N VAL A 303 15.12 29.80 16.06
CA VAL A 303 13.85 30.23 16.67
C VAL A 303 13.21 31.37 15.85
N ASN A 304 14.02 32.30 15.35
CA ASN A 304 13.51 33.39 14.53
C ASN A 304 12.86 32.87 13.24
N ASP A 305 13.49 31.89 12.60
CA ASP A 305 12.95 31.25 11.39
C ASP A 305 11.65 30.49 11.68
N LEU A 306 11.62 29.73 12.80
CA LEU A 306 10.43 29.01 13.26
C LEU A 306 9.25 29.96 13.57
N LEU A 307 9.55 31.10 14.19
CA LEU A 307 8.54 32.13 14.50
C LEU A 307 8.01 32.82 13.24
N GLY A 308 8.85 33.02 12.23
CA GLY A 308 8.43 33.55 10.93
C GLY A 308 7.33 32.69 10.31
N GLU A 309 7.49 31.37 10.34
CA GLU A 309 6.48 30.43 9.88
C GLU A 309 5.18 30.55 10.70
N PHE A 310 5.30 30.54 12.04
CA PHE A 310 4.15 30.64 12.94
C PHE A 310 3.32 31.92 12.77
N ILE A 311 3.99 33.05 12.53
CA ILE A 311 3.33 34.34 12.32
C ILE A 311 2.71 34.41 10.92
N SER A 312 3.34 33.79 9.92
CA SER A 312 2.87 33.78 8.52
C SER A 312 1.60 32.95 8.31
N LEU A 313 1.33 31.95 9.15
CA LEU A 313 0.10 31.13 9.11
C LEU A 313 -1.22 31.93 9.36
N LYS A 314 -1.14 33.25 9.50
CA LYS A 314 -2.28 34.16 9.76
C LYS A 314 -2.48 35.29 8.74
N SER A 315 -1.68 35.35 7.69
CA SER A 315 -1.92 36.26 6.55
C SER A 315 -2.47 35.49 5.36
#